data_AF-A0A6V7JGM6-F1
#
_entry.id   AF-A0A6V7JGM6-F1
#
_cell.length_a   1.000
_cell.length_b   1.000
_cell.length_c   1.000
_cell.angle_alpha   90.00
_cell.angle_beta   90.00
_cell.angle_gamma   90.00
#
_symmetry.space_group_name_H-M   'P 1'
#
loop_
_entity.id
_entity.type
_entity.pdbx_description
1 polymer ?
#
loop_
_entity_poly.entity_id
_entity_poly.type
_entity_poly.pdbx_seq_one_letter_code
_entity_poly.pdbx_strand_id
1 'polypeptide(L)'
;ETIQKRTLRALNLIKFLRGTWWGCGPGTLLILYKSYIRSIMDYALGIYFPNTKRLTNVLERIQYEALRAAMGYRKSTPTNVILSETKLPTIKERGKQLIKNFLVKIMTNTDTHFNKTLRHYIIIQAPIKKRRYCLLFQCINEMIPHFQMLEQKEQFNIYKHKYEDLVTKINYNSDTVTDFGFIKQPKSSRHFNILCSVSTVENEFLFVI
;
A
#
# COMPACT_ATOMS: atom_id res chain seq x y z
N GLU A 1 1.89 -24.13 -5.05
CA GLU A 1 0.50 -23.95 -4.56
C GLU A 1 -0.11 -22.71 -5.21
N THR A 2 -1.40 -22.68 -5.58
CA THR A 2 -2.01 -21.49 -6.19
C THR A 2 -2.29 -20.42 -5.12
N ILE A 3 -2.06 -19.13 -5.42
CA ILE A 3 -2.26 -18.02 -4.48
C ILE A 3 -3.67 -18.08 -3.83
N GLN A 4 -4.68 -18.40 -4.64
CA GLN A 4 -6.05 -18.61 -4.17
C GLN A 4 -6.17 -19.61 -3.02
N LYS A 5 -5.51 -20.78 -3.11
CA LYS A 5 -5.57 -21.80 -2.06
C LYS A 5 -4.93 -21.30 -0.77
N ARG A 6 -3.78 -20.62 -0.88
CA ARG A 6 -3.09 -20.01 0.26
C ARG A 6 -3.95 -18.93 0.94
N THR A 7 -4.58 -18.06 0.16
CA THR A 7 -5.48 -17.02 0.70
C THR A 7 -6.75 -17.60 1.34
N LEU A 8 -7.29 -18.70 0.81
CA LEU A 8 -8.47 -19.37 1.39
C LEU A 8 -8.15 -20.05 2.73
N ARG A 9 -6.96 -20.65 2.86
CA ARG A 9 -6.50 -21.17 4.16
C ARG A 9 -6.37 -20.05 5.19
N ALA A 10 -5.78 -18.92 4.79
CA ALA A 10 -5.67 -17.74 5.64
C ALA A 10 -7.03 -17.13 6.00
N LEU A 11 -8.01 -17.18 5.10
CA LEU A 11 -9.40 -16.78 5.37
C LEU A 11 -10.05 -17.67 6.43
N ASN A 12 -9.78 -18.98 6.41
CA ASN A 12 -10.32 -19.90 7.42
C ASN A 12 -9.80 -19.58 8.82
N LEU A 13 -8.57 -19.08 8.94
CA LEU A 13 -8.03 -18.59 10.22
C LEU A 13 -8.86 -17.42 10.77
N ILE A 14 -9.21 -16.43 9.94
CA ILE A 14 -10.09 -15.32 10.36
C ILE A 14 -11.47 -15.84 10.80
N LYS A 15 -12.05 -16.77 10.03
CA LYS A 15 -13.35 -17.37 10.36
C LYS A 15 -13.31 -18.13 11.68
N PHE A 16 -12.21 -18.84 11.96
CA PHE A 16 -11.98 -19.55 13.20
C PHE A 16 -11.88 -18.59 14.39
N LEU A 17 -11.01 -17.57 14.30
CA LEU A 17 -10.80 -16.58 15.37
C LEU A 17 -12.03 -15.73 15.69
N ARG A 18 -12.91 -15.53 14.71
CA ARG A 18 -14.21 -14.86 14.91
C ARG A 18 -15.17 -15.69 15.77
N GLY A 19 -15.14 -17.02 15.64
CA GLY A 19 -16.13 -17.93 16.23
C GLY A 19 -15.78 -18.45 17.63
N THR A 20 -14.69 -18.00 18.25
CA THR A 20 -14.28 -18.48 19.57
C THR A 20 -15.09 -17.83 20.70
N TRP A 21 -15.27 -18.53 21.82
CA TRP A 21 -16.04 -18.06 22.99
C TRP A 21 -15.57 -16.70 23.53
N TRP A 22 -14.27 -16.42 23.48
CA TRP A 22 -13.70 -15.14 23.90
C TRP A 22 -13.67 -14.05 22.81
N GLY A 23 -14.07 -14.38 21.56
CA GLY A 23 -14.28 -13.46 20.44
C GLY A 23 -13.14 -12.49 20.09
N CYS A 24 -12.57 -12.60 18.89
CA CYS A 24 -11.67 -11.55 18.39
C CYS A 24 -12.47 -10.31 17.95
N GLY A 25 -12.10 -9.12 18.42
CA GLY A 25 -12.73 -7.86 18.00
C GLY A 25 -12.56 -7.60 16.50
N PRO A 26 -13.48 -6.83 15.87
CA PRO A 26 -13.42 -6.57 14.44
C PRO A 26 -12.17 -5.78 14.02
N GLY A 27 -11.70 -4.85 14.87
CA GLY A 27 -10.46 -4.09 14.63
C GLY A 27 -9.23 -5.00 14.57
N THR A 28 -9.10 -5.94 15.50
CA THR A 28 -8.00 -6.92 15.52
C THR A 28 -8.07 -7.89 14.35
N LEU A 29 -9.26 -8.34 13.95
CA LEU A 29 -9.43 -9.17 12.75
C LEU A 29 -9.10 -8.40 11.46
N LEU A 30 -9.40 -7.11 11.39
CA LEU A 30 -9.05 -6.25 10.26
C LEU A 30 -7.53 -6.06 10.16
N ILE A 31 -6.85 -5.88 11.30
CA ILE A 31 -5.38 -5.86 11.36
C ILE A 31 -4.80 -7.17 10.85
N LEU A 32 -5.35 -8.31 11.28
CA LEU A 32 -4.92 -9.64 10.83
C LEU A 32 -5.15 -9.84 9.32
N TYR A 33 -6.28 -9.36 8.79
CA TYR A 33 -6.51 -9.34 7.35
C TYR A 33 -5.42 -8.55 6.61
N LYS A 34 -5.10 -7.33 7.09
CA LYS A 34 -4.08 -6.45 6.48
C LYS A 34 -2.67 -7.04 6.57
N SER A 35 -2.31 -7.68 7.69
CA SER A 35 -0.97 -8.23 7.89
C SER A 35 -0.75 -9.58 7.18
N TYR A 36 -1.77 -10.43 7.11
CA TYR A 36 -1.61 -11.80 6.62
C TYR A 36 -2.27 -12.07 5.27
N ILE A 37 -3.58 -11.87 5.12
CA ILE A 37 -4.27 -12.16 3.86
C ILE A 37 -3.86 -11.17 2.78
N ARG A 38 -3.84 -9.88 3.12
CA ARG A 38 -3.50 -8.81 2.19
C ARG A 38 -2.04 -8.89 1.76
N SER A 39 -1.11 -9.25 2.64
CA SER A 39 0.31 -9.41 2.27
C SER A 39 0.53 -10.54 1.25
N ILE A 40 -0.17 -11.68 1.39
CA ILE A 40 -0.14 -12.77 0.42
C ILE A 40 -0.64 -12.30 -0.95
N MET A 41 -1.70 -11.50 -0.99
CA MET A 41 -2.24 -10.96 -2.24
C MET A 41 -1.32 -9.91 -2.85
N ASP A 42 -0.90 -8.91 -2.06
CA ASP A 42 -0.11 -7.75 -2.49
C ASP A 42 1.21 -8.16 -3.16
N TYR A 43 1.85 -9.24 -2.70
CA TYR A 43 3.07 -9.78 -3.32
C TYR A 43 2.89 -10.08 -4.82
N ALA A 44 1.73 -10.60 -5.22
CA ALA A 44 1.48 -10.99 -6.61
C ALA A 44 0.91 -9.85 -7.47
N LEU A 45 0.28 -8.84 -6.86
CA LEU A 45 -0.50 -7.83 -7.58
C LEU A 45 0.35 -6.90 -8.46
N GLY A 46 1.59 -6.59 -8.08
CA GLY A 46 2.40 -5.63 -8.83
C GLY A 46 2.83 -6.14 -10.21
N ILE A 47 3.30 -7.39 -10.28
CA ILE A 47 3.92 -7.97 -11.49
C ILE A 47 2.96 -8.92 -12.20
N TYR A 48 2.23 -9.73 -11.44
CA TYR A 48 1.40 -10.83 -11.96
C TYR A 48 -0.09 -10.52 -11.91
N PHE A 49 -0.47 -9.24 -12.03
CA PHE A 49 -1.88 -8.86 -12.00
C PHE A 49 -2.65 -9.58 -13.12
N PRO A 50 -3.73 -10.32 -12.79
CA PRO A 50 -4.47 -11.06 -13.80
C PRO A 50 -5.16 -10.11 -14.79
N ASN A 51 -4.97 -10.36 -16.08
CA ASN A 51 -5.60 -9.54 -17.14
C ASN A 51 -7.07 -9.93 -17.38
N THR A 52 -7.50 -11.11 -16.91
CA THR A 52 -8.89 -11.55 -17.11
C THR A 52 -9.79 -11.07 -15.97
N LYS A 53 -10.97 -10.56 -16.34
CA LYS A 53 -12.04 -10.19 -15.38
C LYS A 53 -12.42 -11.35 -14.45
N ARG A 54 -12.37 -12.58 -14.95
CA ARG A 54 -12.69 -13.77 -14.16
C ARG A 54 -11.72 -13.96 -12.98
N LEU A 55 -10.42 -13.87 -13.22
CA LEU A 55 -9.41 -14.09 -12.18
C LEU A 55 -9.35 -12.93 -11.18
N THR A 56 -9.48 -11.69 -11.65
CA THR A 56 -9.61 -10.51 -10.77
C THR A 56 -10.83 -10.62 -9.86
N ASN A 57 -12.00 -10.99 -10.40
CA ASN A 57 -13.21 -11.21 -9.60
C ASN A 57 -13.04 -12.31 -8.55
N VAL A 58 -12.26 -13.36 -8.82
CA VAL A 58 -11.98 -14.41 -7.84
C VAL A 58 -11.20 -13.84 -6.65
N LEU A 59 -10.15 -13.05 -6.91
CA LEU A 59 -9.38 -12.40 -5.84
C LEU A 59 -10.26 -11.43 -5.06
N GLU A 60 -11.07 -10.61 -5.74
CA GLU A 60 -11.94 -9.63 -5.10
C GLU A 60 -12.99 -10.29 -4.21
N ARG A 61 -13.59 -11.41 -4.66
CA ARG A 61 -14.50 -12.20 -3.85
C ARG A 61 -13.86 -12.66 -2.54
N ILE A 62 -12.60 -13.10 -2.57
CA ILE A 62 -11.86 -13.51 -1.37
C ILE A 62 -11.63 -12.32 -0.44
N GLN A 63 -11.26 -11.14 -0.97
CA GLN A 63 -11.16 -9.92 -0.17
C GLN A 63 -12.51 -9.60 0.51
N TYR A 64 -13.60 -9.54 -0.25
CA TYR A 64 -14.90 -9.20 0.32
C TYR A 64 -15.38 -10.24 1.34
N GLU A 65 -15.14 -11.53 1.10
CA GLU A 65 -15.47 -12.58 2.06
C GLU A 65 -14.65 -12.45 3.34
N ALA A 66 -13.37 -12.11 3.25
CA ALA A 66 -12.51 -11.85 4.40
C ALA A 66 -12.98 -10.65 5.22
N LEU A 67 -13.34 -9.54 4.54
CA LEU A 67 -13.83 -8.34 5.21
C LEU A 67 -15.19 -8.56 5.87
N ARG A 68 -16.10 -9.29 5.21
CA ARG A 68 -17.37 -9.69 5.84
C ARG A 68 -17.14 -10.58 7.04
N ALA A 69 -16.18 -11.50 6.98
CA ALA A 69 -15.84 -12.33 8.12
C ALA A 69 -15.26 -11.50 9.27
N ALA A 70 -14.29 -10.62 8.99
CA ALA A 70 -13.63 -9.79 10.01
C ALA A 70 -14.57 -8.81 10.70
N MET A 71 -15.44 -8.14 9.93
CA MET A 71 -16.36 -7.11 10.45
C MET A 71 -17.73 -7.66 10.88
N GLY A 72 -18.03 -8.93 10.58
CA GLY A 72 -19.32 -9.54 10.91
C GLY A 72 -20.49 -9.13 9.99
N TYR A 73 -20.23 -8.65 8.78
CA TYR A 73 -21.29 -8.23 7.87
C TYR A 73 -22.10 -9.41 7.30
N ARG A 74 -23.39 -9.16 7.04
CA ARG A 74 -24.28 -10.07 6.30
C ARG A 74 -23.80 -10.24 4.85
N LYS A 75 -24.12 -11.36 4.21
CA LYS A 75 -23.80 -11.59 2.78
C LYS A 75 -24.53 -10.63 1.83
N SER A 76 -25.67 -10.07 2.25
CA SER A 76 -26.47 -9.12 1.47
C SER A 76 -25.91 -7.70 1.46
N THR A 77 -24.95 -7.36 2.32
CA THR A 77 -24.43 -5.98 2.35
C THR A 77 -23.69 -5.67 1.04
N PRO A 78 -23.90 -4.50 0.43
CA PRO A 78 -23.24 -4.13 -0.81
C PRO A 78 -21.72 -3.95 -0.61
N THR A 79 -20.92 -4.29 -1.63
CA THR A 79 -19.45 -4.23 -1.56
C THR A 79 -18.90 -2.83 -1.35
N ASN A 80 -19.57 -1.81 -1.91
CA ASN A 80 -19.15 -0.42 -1.78
C ASN A 80 -19.18 0.04 -0.32
N VAL A 81 -20.22 -0.35 0.42
CA VAL A 81 -20.34 -0.05 1.86
C VAL A 81 -19.20 -0.70 2.64
N ILE A 82 -18.93 -1.99 2.38
CA ILE A 82 -17.83 -2.72 3.05
C ILE A 82 -16.48 -2.01 2.83
N LEU A 83 -16.18 -1.60 1.61
CA LEU A 83 -14.93 -0.91 1.30
C LEU A 83 -14.86 0.47 1.96
N SER A 84 -15.96 1.22 1.97
CA SER A 84 -16.02 2.54 2.60
C SER A 84 -15.83 2.48 4.12
N GLU A 85 -16.44 1.50 4.80
CA GLU A 85 -16.35 1.34 6.25
C GLU A 85 -14.97 0.82 6.68
N THR A 86 -14.38 -0.10 5.90
CA THR A 86 -13.06 -0.67 6.20
C THR A 86 -11.88 0.19 5.74
N LYS A 87 -12.15 1.28 5.01
CA LYS A 87 -11.15 2.18 4.40
C LYS A 87 -10.11 1.42 3.57
N LEU A 88 -10.58 0.47 2.76
CA LEU A 88 -9.71 -0.36 1.92
C LEU A 88 -10.03 -0.15 0.43
N PRO A 89 -9.01 -0.09 -0.44
CA PRO A 89 -9.24 -0.03 -1.88
C PRO A 89 -9.57 -1.41 -2.46
N THR A 90 -10.12 -1.40 -3.66
CA THR A 90 -10.28 -2.62 -4.47
C THR A 90 -8.92 -3.25 -4.78
N ILE A 91 -8.90 -4.53 -5.14
CA ILE A 91 -7.65 -5.23 -5.48
C ILE A 91 -6.95 -4.58 -6.68
N LYS A 92 -7.73 -4.15 -7.67
CA LYS A 92 -7.20 -3.48 -8.85
C LYS A 92 -6.56 -2.14 -8.51
N GLU A 93 -7.24 -1.30 -7.75
CA GLU A 93 -6.70 -0.01 -7.30
C GLU A 93 -5.45 -0.20 -6.44
N ARG A 94 -5.46 -1.19 -5.56
CA ARG A 94 -4.29 -1.55 -4.77
C ARG A 94 -3.10 -1.94 -5.64
N GLY A 95 -3.32 -2.78 -6.66
CA GLY A 95 -2.29 -3.14 -7.63
C GLY A 95 -1.74 -1.91 -8.34
N LYS A 96 -2.61 -0.97 -8.75
CA LYS A 96 -2.18 0.30 -9.35
C LYS A 96 -1.33 1.13 -8.39
N GLN A 97 -1.73 1.26 -7.13
CA GLN A 97 -0.98 2.00 -6.11
C GLN A 97 0.42 1.39 -5.91
N LEU A 98 0.51 0.06 -5.78
CA LEU A 98 1.80 -0.64 -5.63
C LEU A 98 2.73 -0.38 -6.81
N ILE A 99 2.20 -0.47 -8.03
CA ILE A 99 2.96 -0.22 -9.26
C ILE A 99 3.39 1.25 -9.33
N LYS A 100 2.47 2.20 -9.09
CA LYS A 100 2.78 3.63 -9.13
C LYS A 100 3.86 4.00 -8.13
N ASN A 101 3.77 3.52 -6.90
CA ASN A 101 4.79 3.76 -5.86
C ASN A 101 6.16 3.21 -6.29
N PHE A 102 6.18 2.03 -6.91
CA PHE A 102 7.39 1.45 -7.47
C PHE A 102 7.97 2.28 -8.63
N LEU A 103 7.13 2.72 -9.56
CA LEU A 103 7.52 3.55 -10.70
C LEU A 103 8.09 4.90 -10.24
N VAL A 104 7.43 5.58 -9.30
CA VAL A 104 7.94 6.83 -8.72
C VAL A 104 9.30 6.60 -8.11
N LYS A 105 9.47 5.54 -7.30
CA LYS A 105 10.76 5.19 -6.70
C LYS A 105 11.85 4.91 -7.74
N ILE A 106 11.53 4.26 -8.86
CA ILE A 106 12.51 4.07 -9.93
C ILE A 106 12.85 5.40 -10.59
N MET A 107 11.85 6.23 -10.89
CA MET A 107 12.04 7.46 -11.64
C MET A 107 12.82 8.52 -10.87
N THR A 108 12.66 8.57 -9.55
CA THR A 108 13.47 9.43 -8.68
C THR A 108 14.94 9.00 -8.61
N ASN A 109 15.28 7.73 -8.89
CA ASN A 109 16.63 7.20 -8.76
C ASN A 109 17.25 6.88 -10.13
N THR A 110 18.12 7.75 -10.62
CA THR A 110 18.69 7.69 -11.98
C THR A 110 19.67 6.56 -12.19
N ASP A 111 20.36 6.12 -11.13
CA ASP A 111 21.46 5.15 -11.26
C ASP A 111 20.98 3.71 -11.49
N THR A 112 19.70 3.44 -11.29
CA THR A 112 19.15 2.10 -11.44
C THR A 112 19.06 1.67 -12.91
N HIS A 113 19.44 0.42 -13.20
CA HIS A 113 19.29 -0.14 -14.56
C HIS A 113 17.86 -0.03 -15.07
N PHE A 114 16.87 -0.27 -14.19
CA PHE A 114 15.45 -0.11 -14.51
C PHE A 114 15.09 1.31 -14.94
N ASN A 115 15.65 2.35 -14.32
CA ASN A 115 15.42 3.74 -14.74
C ASN A 115 15.91 3.94 -16.18
N LYS A 116 17.13 3.48 -16.48
CA LYS A 116 17.71 3.55 -17.84
C LYS A 116 16.83 2.82 -18.87
N THR A 117 16.39 1.60 -18.57
CA THR A 117 15.47 0.84 -19.44
C THR A 117 14.13 1.56 -19.61
N LEU A 118 13.56 2.11 -18.55
CA LEU A 118 12.27 2.79 -18.59
C LEU A 118 12.34 4.12 -19.34
N ARG A 119 13.41 4.90 -19.16
CA ARG A 119 13.71 6.11 -19.95
C ARG A 119 13.89 5.78 -21.42
N HIS A 120 14.67 4.75 -21.74
CA HIS A 120 14.85 4.28 -23.10
C HIS A 120 13.50 3.88 -23.73
N TYR A 121 12.66 3.16 -22.98
CA TYR A 121 11.31 2.82 -23.40
C TYR A 121 10.43 4.06 -23.67
N ILE A 122 10.47 5.06 -22.78
CA ILE A 122 9.74 6.33 -22.95
C ILE A 122 10.21 7.09 -24.19
N ILE A 123 11.52 7.11 -24.46
CA ILE A 123 12.11 7.81 -25.63
C ILE A 123 11.73 7.13 -26.93
N ILE A 124 11.83 5.81 -26.99
CA ILE A 124 11.55 5.04 -28.21
C ILE A 124 10.07 5.17 -28.60
N GLN A 125 9.15 5.36 -27.64
CA GLN A 125 7.71 5.49 -27.87
C GLN A 125 7.14 4.39 -28.80
N ALA A 126 7.79 3.22 -28.86
CA ALA A 126 7.40 2.19 -29.80
C ALA A 126 5.99 1.71 -29.43
N PRO A 127 5.05 1.67 -30.40
CA PRO A 127 3.78 1.01 -30.18
C PRO A 127 4.05 -0.47 -30.03
N ILE A 128 4.27 -0.92 -28.78
CA ILE A 128 4.43 -2.35 -28.49
C ILE A 128 3.15 -3.02 -28.99
N LYS A 129 3.27 -3.79 -30.08
CA LYS A 129 2.16 -4.53 -30.71
C LYS A 129 1.32 -5.22 -29.64
N LYS A 130 0.12 -4.66 -29.38
CA LYS A 130 -0.98 -5.16 -28.52
C LYS A 130 -0.59 -6.30 -27.56
N ARG A 131 0.38 -6.10 -26.67
CA ARG A 131 0.55 -7.02 -25.54
C ARG A 131 -0.62 -6.74 -24.62
N ARG A 132 -1.55 -7.70 -24.55
CA ARG A 132 -2.77 -7.67 -23.74
C ARG A 132 -2.55 -6.81 -22.48
N TYR A 133 -3.26 -5.69 -22.38
CA TYR A 133 -3.10 -4.61 -21.38
C TYR A 133 -2.70 -5.13 -19.99
N CYS A 134 -1.41 -5.19 -19.67
CA CYS A 134 -0.98 -5.52 -18.31
C CYS A 134 -1.16 -4.28 -17.43
N LEU A 135 -1.49 -4.47 -16.15
CA LEU A 135 -1.73 -3.36 -15.22
C LEU A 135 -0.51 -2.44 -15.12
N LEU A 136 0.70 -3.01 -15.22
CA LEU A 136 1.97 -2.28 -15.25
C LEU A 136 2.04 -1.29 -16.41
N PHE A 137 1.76 -1.75 -17.63
CA PHE A 137 1.78 -0.90 -18.83
C PHE A 137 0.73 0.22 -18.74
N GLN A 138 -0.47 -0.11 -18.24
CA GLN A 138 -1.49 0.91 -17.97
C GLN A 138 -0.97 1.98 -17.00
N CYS A 139 -0.34 1.56 -15.89
CA CYS A 139 0.19 2.50 -14.91
C CYS A 139 1.36 3.33 -15.46
N ILE A 140 2.23 2.75 -16.28
CA ILE A 140 3.33 3.48 -16.92
C ILE A 140 2.73 4.60 -17.78
N ASN A 141 1.79 4.27 -18.68
CA ASN A 141 1.18 5.28 -19.56
C ASN A 141 0.42 6.37 -18.79
N GLU A 142 -0.28 6.00 -17.70
CA GLU A 142 -0.93 6.97 -16.81
C GLU A 142 0.09 7.91 -16.13
N MET A 143 1.32 7.45 -15.87
CA MET A 143 2.34 8.20 -15.12
C MET A 143 3.34 8.97 -16.00
N ILE A 144 3.50 8.62 -17.29
CA ILE A 144 4.39 9.30 -18.25
C ILE A 144 4.33 10.84 -18.16
N PRO A 145 3.16 11.50 -18.20
CA PRO A 145 3.11 12.97 -18.18
C PRO A 145 3.67 13.57 -16.88
N HIS A 146 3.60 12.84 -15.79
CA HIS A 146 4.02 13.31 -14.46
C HIS A 146 5.52 13.06 -14.20
N PHE A 147 6.17 12.18 -14.96
CA PHE A 147 7.57 11.83 -14.72
C PHE A 147 8.56 12.98 -14.93
N GLN A 148 8.18 14.03 -15.67
CA GLN A 148 9.01 15.22 -15.84
C GLN A 148 9.04 16.11 -14.58
N MET A 149 8.01 16.04 -13.75
CA MET A 149 7.88 16.87 -12.53
C MET A 149 8.59 16.26 -11.32
N LEU A 150 9.11 15.03 -11.43
CA LEU A 150 9.76 14.34 -10.31
C LEU A 150 11.20 14.81 -10.12
N GLU A 151 11.57 15.13 -8.88
CA GLU A 151 12.97 15.35 -8.51
C GLU A 151 13.81 14.08 -8.74
N GLN A 152 14.95 14.24 -9.40
CA GLN A 152 15.87 13.16 -9.73
C GLN A 152 17.09 13.21 -8.83
N LYS A 153 17.50 12.05 -8.34
CA LYS A 153 18.64 11.86 -7.45
C LYS A 153 19.44 10.64 -7.92
N GLU A 154 20.75 10.70 -7.74
CA GLU A 154 21.67 9.64 -8.15
C GLU A 154 21.49 8.40 -7.25
N GLN A 155 21.41 8.59 -5.92
CA GLN A 155 21.23 7.52 -4.94
C GLN A 155 19.87 7.55 -4.24
N PHE A 156 19.44 6.39 -3.73
CA PHE A 156 18.23 6.31 -2.89
C PHE A 156 18.32 7.27 -1.71
N ASN A 157 17.23 8.01 -1.46
CA ASN A 157 17.13 9.00 -0.37
C ASN A 157 17.69 8.48 0.97
N ILE A 158 17.44 7.21 1.30
CA ILE A 158 17.87 6.58 2.56
C ILE A 158 19.41 6.60 2.72
N TYR A 159 20.15 6.53 1.62
CA TYR A 159 21.62 6.50 1.63
C TYR A 159 22.28 7.86 1.37
N LYS A 160 21.49 8.91 1.09
CA LYS A 160 21.99 10.27 0.86
C LYS A 160 22.25 11.04 2.16
N HIS A 161 21.47 10.76 3.20
CA HIS A 161 21.60 11.43 4.49
C HIS A 161 22.82 10.91 5.26
N LYS A 162 23.49 11.81 5.99
CA LYS A 162 24.57 11.37 6.89
C LYS A 162 23.94 10.53 8.00
N TYR A 163 24.69 9.54 8.49
CA TYR A 163 24.23 8.70 9.60
C TYR A 163 23.83 9.55 10.83
N GLU A 164 24.57 10.63 11.08
CA GLU A 164 24.30 11.60 12.14
C GLU A 164 22.90 12.22 12.01
N ASP A 165 22.46 12.58 10.80
CA ASP A 165 21.15 13.17 10.55
C ASP A 165 19.99 12.19 10.84
N LEU A 166 20.25 10.88 10.75
CA LEU A 166 19.25 9.83 11.03
C LEU A 166 19.11 9.52 12.52
N VAL A 167 20.18 9.73 13.29
CA VAL A 167 20.25 9.43 14.73
C VAL A 167 20.00 10.67 15.59
N THR A 168 20.25 11.86 15.04
CA THR A 168 20.02 13.13 15.74
C THR A 168 18.54 13.30 16.06
N LYS A 169 18.27 13.56 17.34
CA LYS A 169 16.95 13.97 17.78
C LYS A 169 16.69 15.35 17.19
N ILE A 170 15.72 15.44 16.29
CA ILE A 170 15.22 16.73 15.81
C ILE A 170 14.55 17.39 17.01
N ASN A 171 15.16 18.45 17.53
CA ASN A 171 14.54 19.29 18.55
C ASN A 171 13.40 20.06 17.88
N TYR A 172 12.19 19.50 17.95
CA TYR A 172 10.98 20.21 17.56
C TYR A 172 10.52 21.05 18.76
N ASN A 173 10.31 22.35 18.55
CA ASN A 173 9.65 23.19 19.54
C ASN A 173 8.15 22.86 19.47
N SER A 174 7.61 22.24 20.50
CA SER A 174 6.18 21.94 20.63
C SER A 174 5.29 23.18 20.62
N ASP A 175 5.89 24.34 20.85
CA ASP A 175 5.20 25.59 21.15
C ASP A 175 4.65 26.28 19.89
N THR A 176 5.13 25.94 18.70
CA THR A 176 4.61 26.48 17.42
C THR A 176 3.43 25.69 16.85
N VAL A 177 3.13 24.51 17.41
CA VAL A 177 2.05 23.62 16.92
C VAL A 177 0.71 23.98 17.58
N THR A 178 0.71 24.70 18.70
CA THR A 178 -0.52 25.18 19.34
C THR A 178 -1.24 26.28 18.55
N ASP A 179 -0.55 26.99 17.66
CA ASP A 179 -1.13 28.10 16.88
C ASP A 179 -1.93 27.62 15.65
N PHE A 180 -1.68 26.40 15.17
CA PHE A 180 -2.48 25.75 14.13
C PHE A 180 -3.34 24.67 14.78
N GLY A 181 -4.49 25.07 15.35
CA GLY A 181 -5.32 24.29 16.28
C GLY A 181 -5.86 22.92 15.79
N PHE A 182 -4.98 21.96 15.52
CA PHE A 182 -5.32 20.62 15.04
C PHE A 182 -5.05 19.50 16.07
N ILE A 183 -4.49 19.79 17.25
CA ILE A 183 -4.20 18.76 18.26
C ILE A 183 -4.58 19.22 19.67
N LYS A 184 -5.62 18.63 20.27
CA LYS A 184 -5.81 18.68 21.74
C LYS A 184 -4.80 17.74 22.39
N GLN A 185 -3.91 18.29 23.22
CA GLN A 185 -2.94 17.54 24.04
C GLN A 185 -3.63 16.45 24.90
N PRO A 186 -3.15 15.21 24.93
CA PRO A 186 -3.58 14.24 25.94
C PRO A 186 -3.01 14.64 27.32
N LYS A 187 -3.91 14.78 28.31
CA LYS A 187 -3.57 15.08 29.71
C LYS A 187 -2.89 13.89 30.39
N SER A 188 -1.60 13.68 30.16
CA SER A 188 -0.72 12.87 31.03
C SER A 188 0.71 12.92 30.49
N SER A 189 1.57 13.66 31.19
CA SER A 189 3.01 13.73 30.95
C SER A 189 3.65 12.36 31.18
N ARG A 190 3.78 11.57 30.11
CA ARG A 190 4.77 10.50 30.04
C ARG A 190 5.62 10.76 28.83
N HIS A 191 6.92 10.99 29.03
CA HIS A 191 7.90 11.13 27.97
C HIS A 191 7.81 9.93 27.01
N PHE A 192 7.17 10.14 25.85
CA PHE A 192 7.20 9.16 24.77
C PHE A 192 8.51 9.33 24.00
N ASN A 193 9.47 8.48 24.33
CA ASN A 193 10.66 8.27 23.51
C ASN A 193 10.24 7.52 22.25
N ILE A 194 10.13 8.22 21.13
CA ILE A 194 9.98 7.57 19.83
C ILE A 194 11.40 7.24 19.34
N LEU A 195 11.83 6.00 19.56
CA LEU A 195 12.89 5.40 18.75
C LEU A 195 12.34 5.29 17.33
N CYS A 196 12.87 6.08 16.40
CA CYS A 196 12.54 5.96 14.99
C CYS A 196 13.26 4.75 14.41
N SER A 197 12.82 3.53 14.76
CA SER A 197 13.14 2.35 13.97
C SER A 197 12.30 2.44 12.71
N VAL A 198 12.96 2.58 11.56
CA VAL A 198 12.35 2.55 10.22
C VAL A 198 11.75 1.16 9.98
N SER A 199 10.56 0.93 10.51
CA SER A 199 9.67 -0.13 10.13
C SER A 199 8.23 0.29 10.46
N THR A 200 7.39 0.13 9.44
CA THR A 200 5.91 0.07 9.50
C THR A 200 5.12 1.38 9.48
N VAL A 201 4.28 1.48 8.42
CA VAL A 201 2.81 1.68 8.50
C VAL A 201 2.35 3.02 9.11
N GLU A 202 1.61 3.82 8.31
CA GLU A 202 0.78 5.00 8.69
C GLU A 202 1.20 6.42 8.26
N ASN A 203 1.92 6.61 7.16
CA ASN A 203 1.98 7.95 6.52
C ASN A 203 1.23 7.96 5.17
N GLU A 204 -0.10 7.87 5.23
CA GLU A 204 -0.98 8.44 4.20
C GLU A 204 -1.26 9.91 4.57
N PHE A 205 -0.24 10.77 4.49
CA PHE A 205 -0.45 12.20 4.32
C PHE A 205 0.65 12.74 3.41
N LEU A 206 0.20 13.49 2.41
CA LEU A 206 0.97 14.23 1.43
C LEU A 206 2.36 14.65 1.93
N PHE A 207 3.40 14.17 1.25
CA PHE A 207 4.58 14.98 1.00
C PHE A 207 4.81 14.99 -0.50
N VAL A 208 4.16 15.95 -1.14
CA VAL A 208 4.58 16.54 -2.41
C VAL A 208 5.43 17.74 -2.01
N ILE A 209 6.75 17.57 -2.00
CA ILE A 209 7.75 18.55 -2.44
C ILE A 209 8.86 17.70 -3.08
#